data_AF-L0K3Z8-F1
#
_entry.id   AF-L0K3Z8-F1
#
_cell.length_a   1.000
_cell.length_b   1.000
_cell.length_c   1.000
_cell.angle_alpha   90.00
_cell.angle_beta   90.00
_cell.angle_gamma   90.00
#
_symmetry.space_group_name_H-M   'P 1'
#
loop_
_entity.id
_entity.type
_entity.pdbx_description
1 polymer ?
#
loop_
_entity_poly.entity_id
_entity_poly.type
_entity_poly.pdbx_seq_one_letter_code
_entity_poly.pdbx_strand_id
1 'polypeptide(L)'
;MALETYRLEVQGSETGLDADVYDDEEMIEESTHVSYEDFDAAATEGAAEVSKNEAVTADVTDVDIQVQRDGTAFTFELLGDRETLATIRVDDEE
;
A
#
# COMPACT_ATOMS: atom_id res chain seq x y z
N MET A 1 -12.67 16.47 14.96
CA MET A 1 -11.31 15.94 14.95
C MET A 1 -11.35 14.72 15.84
N ALA A 2 -11.78 13.62 15.22
CA ALA A 2 -11.89 12.29 15.81
C ALA A 2 -10.74 11.47 15.22
N LEU A 3 -10.04 10.74 16.07
CA LEU A 3 -8.97 9.86 15.64
C LEU A 3 -9.60 8.65 14.93
N GLU A 4 -9.35 8.54 13.63
CA GLU A 4 -9.75 7.40 12.79
C GLU A 4 -8.55 6.46 12.64
N THR A 5 -8.81 5.15 12.58
CA THR A 5 -7.76 4.14 12.47
C THR A 5 -7.80 3.52 11.09
N TYR A 6 -6.81 3.86 10.28
CA TYR A 6 -6.66 3.32 8.94
C TYR A 6 -5.71 2.13 8.97
N ARG A 7 -6.03 1.09 8.21
CA ARG A 7 -5.19 -0.08 8.02
C ARG A 7 -4.86 -0.22 6.55
N LEU A 8 -3.62 0.09 6.20
CA LEU A 8 -3.07 -0.21 4.89
C LEU A 8 -2.69 -1.68 4.84
N GLU A 9 -3.26 -2.44 3.92
CA GLU A 9 -2.93 -3.82 3.60
C GLU A 9 -2.35 -3.86 2.19
N VAL A 10 -1.09 -4.28 2.07
CA VAL A 10 -0.40 -4.50 0.80
C VAL A 10 -0.22 -6.00 0.61
N GLN A 11 -0.87 -6.52 -0.42
CA GLN A 11 -0.82 -7.91 -0.82
C GLN A 11 -0.13 -8.04 -2.17
N GLY A 12 0.99 -8.74 -2.19
CA GLY A 12 1.61 -9.15 -3.44
C GLY A 12 0.89 -10.34 -4.06
N SER A 13 0.90 -10.36 -5.38
CA SER A 13 0.32 -11.37 -6.25
C SER A 13 1.34 -11.75 -7.31
N GLU A 14 1.09 -12.84 -8.04
CA GLU A 14 1.94 -13.27 -9.16
C GLU A 14 1.98 -12.24 -10.31
N THR A 15 1.01 -11.32 -10.37
CA THR A 15 0.85 -10.33 -11.43
C THR A 15 1.10 -8.89 -10.98
N GLY A 16 1.27 -8.64 -9.67
CA GLY A 16 1.37 -7.28 -9.14
C GLY A 16 1.33 -7.18 -7.62
N LEU A 17 1.06 -5.96 -7.13
CA LEU A 17 0.84 -5.63 -5.74
C LEU A 17 -0.50 -4.88 -5.63
N ASP A 18 -1.39 -5.40 -4.82
CA ASP A 18 -2.63 -4.73 -4.41
C ASP A 18 -2.39 -4.04 -3.08
N ALA A 19 -2.88 -2.81 -2.93
CA ALA A 19 -2.83 -2.07 -1.70
C ALA A 19 -4.23 -1.51 -1.38
N ASP A 20 -4.80 -1.98 -0.29
CA ASP A 20 -6.13 -1.63 0.19
C ASP A 20 -6.02 -0.91 1.54
N VAL A 21 -6.78 0.16 1.73
CA VAL A 21 -6.87 0.91 2.99
C VAL A 21 -8.24 0.71 3.58
N TYR A 22 -8.27 0.17 4.78
CA TYR A 22 -9.49 -0.02 5.55
C TYR A 22 -9.60 1.03 6.66
N ASP A 23 -10.78 1.61 6.85
CA ASP A 23 -11.08 2.46 8.01
C ASP A 23 -11.41 1.63 9.28
N ASP A 24 -11.65 2.29 10.43
CA ASP A 24 -12.15 1.72 11.69
C ASP A 24 -13.44 0.89 11.50
N GLU A 25 -14.28 1.27 10.53
CA GLU A 25 -15.48 0.50 10.15
C GLU A 25 -15.19 -0.73 9.26
N GLU A 26 -13.91 -1.07 9.03
CA GLU A 26 -13.45 -2.13 8.12
C GLU A 26 -13.94 -1.95 6.67
N MET A 27 -14.30 -0.72 6.28
CA MET A 27 -14.62 -0.36 4.90
C MET A 27 -13.37 0.08 4.14
N ILE A 28 -13.30 -0.30 2.86
CA ILE A 28 -12.24 0.16 1.96
C ILE A 28 -12.47 1.65 1.68
N GLU A 29 -11.62 2.51 2.24
CA GLU A 29 -11.55 3.94 1.92
C GLU A 29 -10.90 4.12 0.55
N GLU A 30 -9.78 3.42 0.32
CA GLU A 30 -9.05 3.48 -0.93
C GLU A 30 -8.42 2.14 -1.30
N SER A 31 -8.33 1.87 -2.59
CA SER A 31 -7.60 0.73 -3.12
C SER A 31 -6.83 1.10 -4.38
N THR A 32 -5.61 0.55 -4.49
CA THR A 32 -4.76 0.72 -5.65
C THR A 32 -4.16 -0.62 -6.06
N HIS A 33 -4.11 -0.86 -7.37
CA HIS A 33 -3.53 -2.07 -7.94
C HIS A 33 -2.35 -1.70 -8.82
N VAL A 34 -1.22 -2.34 -8.57
CA VAL A 34 0.03 -2.12 -9.28
C VAL A 34 0.46 -3.39 -9.98
N SER A 35 0.27 -3.46 -11.28
CA SER A 35 0.72 -4.61 -12.06
C SER A 35 2.22 -4.52 -12.35
N TYR A 36 2.94 -5.64 -12.19
CA TYR A 36 4.36 -5.71 -12.57
C TYR A 36 4.56 -5.40 -14.06
N GLU A 37 3.60 -5.79 -14.91
CA GLU A 37 3.60 -5.52 -16.35
C GLU A 37 3.55 -4.02 -16.69
N ASP A 38 2.86 -3.20 -15.89
CA ASP A 38 2.76 -1.74 -16.12
C ASP A 38 4.12 -1.05 -15.94
N PHE A 39 4.95 -1.63 -15.08
CA PHE A 39 6.27 -1.12 -14.74
C PHE A 39 7.41 -1.79 -15.53
N ASP A 40 7.15 -2.70 -16.47
CA ASP A 40 8.18 -3.55 -17.12
C ASP A 40 9.00 -4.33 -16.06
N ALA A 41 8.33 -4.76 -14.98
CA ALA A 41 8.88 -5.63 -13.95
C ALA A 41 8.55 -7.09 -14.26
N ALA A 42 9.46 -8.00 -13.95
CA ALA A 42 9.13 -9.41 -13.87
C ALA A 42 8.72 -9.71 -12.42
N ALA A 43 7.64 -10.48 -12.22
CA ALA A 43 7.32 -10.97 -10.89
C ALA A 43 8.49 -11.83 -10.38
N THR A 44 9.11 -11.42 -9.28
CA THR A 44 10.12 -12.22 -8.58
C THR A 44 9.48 -13.46 -7.95
N GLU A 45 10.24 -14.55 -7.84
CA GLU A 45 9.89 -15.68 -6.97
C GLU A 45 9.75 -15.19 -5.53
N GLY A 46 8.52 -15.15 -4.98
CA GLY A 46 8.23 -14.59 -3.65
C GLY A 46 7.35 -13.34 -3.66
N ALA A 47 7.11 -12.75 -4.84
CA ALA A 47 6.21 -11.59 -5.00
C ALA A 47 4.79 -11.85 -4.47
N ALA A 48 4.25 -13.06 -4.66
CA ALA A 48 2.93 -13.45 -4.14
C ALA A 48 2.91 -13.78 -2.63
N GLU A 49 4.08 -13.86 -1.99
CA GLU A 49 4.23 -14.11 -0.55
C GLU A 49 4.31 -12.80 0.24
N VAL A 50 4.40 -11.65 -0.46
CA VAL A 50 4.38 -10.33 0.17
C VAL A 50 3.00 -10.11 0.77
N SER A 51 2.94 -10.03 2.08
CA SER A 51 1.73 -9.62 2.81
C SER A 51 2.17 -8.71 3.94
N LYS A 52 1.98 -7.40 3.76
CA LYS A 52 2.29 -6.38 4.75
C LYS A 52 1.03 -5.63 5.10
N ASN A 53 0.74 -5.51 6.38
CA ASN A 53 -0.30 -4.62 6.87
C ASN A 53 0.30 -3.65 7.88
N GLU A 54 -0.17 -2.41 7.84
CA GLU A 54 0.20 -1.38 8.79
C GLU A 54 -1.04 -0.60 9.19
N ALA A 55 -1.30 -0.55 10.49
CA ALA A 55 -2.39 0.23 11.05
C ALA A 55 -1.85 1.56 11.60
N VAL A 56 -2.45 2.66 11.19
CA VAL A 56 -2.12 4.01 11.60
C VAL A 56 -3.37 4.71 12.11
N THR A 57 -3.26 5.37 13.26
CA THR A 57 -4.35 6.20 13.79
C THR A 57 -4.03 7.65 13.52
N ALA A 58 -4.89 8.33 12.75
CA ALA A 58 -4.70 9.71 12.33
C ALA A 58 -6.04 10.47 12.37
N ASP A 59 -5.95 11.80 12.47
CA ASP A 59 -7.11 12.68 12.35
C ASP A 59 -7.08 13.29 10.95
N VAL A 60 -7.60 12.56 9.96
CA VAL A 60 -7.61 12.96 8.55
C VAL A 60 -9.01 12.80 7.99
N THR A 61 -9.34 13.58 6.96
CA THR A 61 -10.68 13.53 6.35
C THR A 61 -10.70 12.70 5.08
N ASP A 62 -9.53 12.42 4.52
CA ASP A 62 -9.32 11.77 3.23
C ASP A 62 -7.96 11.08 3.27
N VAL A 63 -7.89 9.88 2.74
CA VAL A 63 -6.66 9.09 2.61
C VAL A 63 -6.38 8.81 1.15
N ASP A 64 -5.09 8.79 0.79
CA ASP A 64 -4.59 8.58 -0.57
C ASP A 64 -3.33 7.71 -0.52
N ILE A 65 -3.22 6.75 -1.42
CA ILE A 65 -2.13 5.78 -1.54
C ILE A 65 -1.30 6.18 -2.74
N GLN A 66 -0.09 6.66 -2.47
CA GLN A 66 0.91 6.85 -3.51
C GLN A 66 1.82 5.63 -3.59
N VAL A 67 1.94 5.08 -4.80
CA VAL A 67 2.91 4.03 -5.09
C VAL A 67 4.04 4.57 -5.95
N GLN A 68 5.26 4.28 -5.52
CA GLN A 68 6.47 4.59 -6.26
C GLN A 68 7.30 3.33 -6.44
N ARG A 69 7.70 3.06 -7.68
CA ARG A 69 8.70 2.03 -7.97
C ARG A 69 10.07 2.66 -8.10
N ASP A 70 11.02 2.25 -7.26
CA ASP A 70 12.43 2.61 -7.34
C ASP A 70 13.22 1.39 -7.81
N GLY A 71 13.09 1.04 -9.10
CA GLY A 71 13.84 -0.03 -9.76
C GLY A 71 13.62 -1.44 -9.18
N THR A 72 14.21 -1.71 -8.03
CA THR A 72 14.19 -2.98 -7.28
C THR A 72 13.25 -2.97 -6.06
N ALA A 73 12.53 -1.88 -5.81
CA ALA A 73 11.55 -1.84 -4.71
C ALA A 73 10.28 -1.07 -5.08
N PHE A 74 9.16 -1.46 -4.47
CA PHE A 74 7.90 -0.75 -4.46
C PHE A 74 7.72 -0.07 -3.10
N THR A 75 7.42 1.21 -3.12
CA THR A 75 7.15 2.02 -1.93
C THR A 75 5.70 2.46 -1.99
N PHE A 76 4.91 2.04 -1.01
CA PHE A 76 3.52 2.42 -0.81
C PHE A 76 3.48 3.44 0.32
N GLU A 77 3.10 4.67 0.01
CA GLU A 77 2.93 5.76 0.95
C GLU A 77 1.45 6.00 1.17
N LEU A 78 0.99 5.77 2.39
CA LEU A 78 -0.33 6.20 2.82
C LEU A 78 -0.25 7.66 3.24
N LEU A 79 -1.00 8.50 2.55
CA LEU A 79 -1.19 9.90 2.85
C LEU A 79 -2.57 10.08 3.46
N GLY A 80 -2.68 10.98 4.41
CA GLY A 80 -3.95 11.45 4.92
C GLY A 80 -3.92 12.96 4.98
N ASP A 81 -4.92 13.61 4.39
CA ASP A 81 -4.97 15.07 4.19
C ASP A 81 -3.67 15.63 3.55
N ARG A 82 -3.06 14.88 2.62
CA ARG A 82 -1.77 15.20 1.97
C ARG A 82 -0.54 15.15 2.88
N GLU A 83 -0.65 14.63 4.10
CA GLU A 83 0.48 14.33 4.97
C GLU A 83 0.76 12.83 4.99
N THR A 84 2.02 12.42 4.96
CA THR A 84 2.39 11.00 5.02
C THR A 84 2.08 10.43 6.39
N LEU A 85 1.18 9.43 6.45
CA LEU A 85 0.80 8.73 7.67
C LEU A 85 1.65 7.47 7.88
N ALA A 86 1.81 6.66 6.82
CA ALA A 86 2.52 5.39 6.86
C ALA A 86 3.27 5.14 5.54
N THR A 87 4.30 4.30 5.59
CA THR A 87 5.10 3.98 4.40
C THR A 87 5.54 2.52 4.44
N ILE A 88 5.04 1.73 3.50
CA ILE A 88 5.40 0.32 3.34
C ILE A 88 6.33 0.20 2.13
N ARG A 89 7.57 -0.20 2.39
CA ARG A 89 8.51 -0.61 1.35
C ARG A 89 8.47 -2.13 1.17
N VAL A 90 8.23 -2.58 -0.05
CA VAL A 90 8.32 -3.96 -0.53
C VAL A 90 9.54 -4.04 -1.45
N ASP A 91 10.51 -4.87 -1.10
CA ASP A 91 11.69 -5.11 -1.94
C ASP A 91 11.39 -6.28 -2.90
N ASP A 92 11.83 -6.17 -4.15
CA ASP A 92 11.61 -7.16 -5.21
C ASP A 92 12.70 -8.26 -5.20
N GLU A 93 13.66 -8.22 -4.26
CA GLU A 93 14.84 -9.11 -4.18
C GLU A 93 14.90 -10.01 -2.92
N GLU A 94 13.79 -10.55 -2.40
CA GLU A 94 13.84 -11.56 -1.30
C GLU A 94 13.66 -13.01 -1.78
#